data_AF-K1SYU8-F1
#
_entry.id   AF-K1SYU8-F1
#
_cell.length_a   1.000
_cell.length_b   1.000
_cell.length_c   1.000
_cell.angle_alpha   90.00
_cell.angle_beta   90.00
_cell.angle_gamma   90.00
#
_symmetry.space_group_name_H-M   'P 1'
#
loop_
_entity.id
_entity.type
_entity.pdbx_description
1 polymer ?
#
loop_
_entity_poly.entity_id
_entity_poly.type
_entity_poly.pdbx_seq_one_letter_code
_entity_poly.pdbx_strand_id
1 'polypeptide(L)'
;YAYDIILRLARELLSRGAKVHIIIQDKKDGIRDGHVLANSKRETCMGDPIPLNQVARLKQRCDWVNKLYRKDKSSYKRAVFIHVDSRSKGQQTDVFFYNAPKSTKGRRLANNLHRTFDRKYDKHQPNRGFRGTVSERNLYVLRNTTPVAVFLELGNIRNKRDQQRLVLKNNRQALANWIAEGIVKDYKQGK
;
A
#
# COMPACT_ATOMS: atom_id res chain seq x y z
N TYR A 1 -3.73 -0.49 -11.37
CA TYR A 1 -2.43 0.03 -10.88
C TYR A 1 -2.11 -0.39 -9.45
N ALA A 2 -2.95 -0.10 -8.45
CA ALA A 2 -2.69 -0.47 -7.05
C ALA A 2 -2.34 -1.96 -6.86
N TYR A 3 -3.06 -2.86 -7.52
CA TYR A 3 -2.78 -4.30 -7.48
C TYR A 3 -1.37 -4.65 -7.99
N ASP A 4 -0.95 -4.11 -9.14
CA ASP A 4 0.42 -4.32 -9.67
C ASP A 4 1.50 -3.84 -8.69
N ILE A 5 1.30 -2.69 -8.04
CA ILE A 5 2.22 -2.15 -7.05
C ILE A 5 2.26 -3.04 -5.80
N ILE A 6 1.12 -3.58 -5.36
CA ILE A 6 1.06 -4.57 -4.27
C ILE A 6 1.84 -5.84 -4.64
N LEU A 7 1.70 -6.35 -5.86
CA LEU A 7 2.45 -7.54 -6.30
C LEU A 7 3.96 -7.29 -6.35
N ARG A 8 4.38 -6.13 -6.87
CA ARG A 8 5.79 -5.72 -6.85
C ARG A 8 6.32 -5.59 -5.42
N LEU A 9 5.55 -4.97 -4.52
CA LEU A 9 5.91 -4.86 -3.11
C LEU A 9 6.03 -6.23 -2.44
N ALA A 10 5.09 -7.14 -2.72
CA ALA A 10 5.13 -8.50 -2.19
C ALA A 10 6.40 -9.22 -2.65
N ARG A 11 6.76 -9.12 -3.93
CA ARG A 11 8.03 -9.67 -4.45
C ARG A 11 9.24 -9.11 -3.73
N GLU A 12 9.29 -7.79 -3.49
CA GLU A 12 10.41 -7.15 -2.78
C GLU A 12 10.49 -7.50 -1.30
N LEU A 13 9.37 -7.78 -0.65
CA LEU A 13 9.36 -8.23 0.74
C LEU A 13 9.76 -9.71 0.85
N LEU A 14 9.27 -10.55 -0.06
CA LEU A 14 9.63 -11.96 -0.16
C LEU A 14 11.14 -12.13 -0.42
N SER A 15 11.72 -11.35 -1.33
CA SER A 15 13.16 -11.39 -1.62
C SER A 15 14.04 -11.01 -0.43
N ARG A 16 13.46 -10.33 0.58
CA ARG A 16 14.11 -9.94 1.84
C ARG A 16 13.81 -10.90 2.99
N GLY A 17 13.20 -12.06 2.71
CA GLY A 17 12.89 -13.09 3.70
C GLY A 17 11.61 -12.82 4.52
N ALA A 18 10.78 -11.85 4.13
CA ALA A 18 9.51 -11.65 4.80
C ALA A 18 8.49 -12.72 4.38
N LYS A 19 7.65 -13.15 5.32
CA LYS A 19 6.44 -13.89 4.99
C LYS A 19 5.35 -12.92 4.55
N VAL A 20 4.82 -13.10 3.34
CA VAL A 20 3.84 -12.17 2.74
C VAL A 20 2.55 -12.90 2.39
N HIS A 21 1.42 -12.29 2.72
CA HIS A 21 0.10 -12.72 2.28
C HIS A 21 -0.57 -11.61 1.46
N ILE A 22 -0.97 -11.92 0.23
CA ILE A 22 -1.79 -11.03 -0.60
C ILE A 22 -3.24 -11.49 -0.50
N ILE A 23 -4.09 -10.67 0.13
CA ILE A 23 -5.48 -11.04 0.44
C ILE A 23 -6.44 -10.93 -0.74
N ILE A 24 -6.17 -10.04 -1.70
CA ILE A 24 -6.95 -9.92 -2.95
C ILE A 24 -6.12 -10.52 -4.06
N GLN A 25 -6.66 -11.50 -4.77
CA GLN A 25 -5.91 -12.33 -5.72
C GLN A 25 -6.66 -12.40 -7.04
N ASP A 26 -5.96 -12.14 -8.14
CA ASP A 26 -6.43 -12.41 -9.50
C ASP A 26 -5.68 -13.64 -10.04
N LYS A 27 -6.42 -14.59 -10.62
CA LYS A 27 -5.85 -15.83 -11.16
C LYS A 27 -5.03 -15.64 -12.44
N LYS A 28 -5.22 -14.53 -13.15
CA LYS A 28 -4.60 -14.23 -14.45
C LYS A 28 -3.62 -13.06 -14.36
N ASP A 29 -4.01 -11.99 -13.67
CA ASP A 29 -3.22 -10.77 -13.64
C ASP A 29 -2.07 -10.89 -12.61
N GLY A 30 -0.84 -10.94 -13.13
CA GLY A 30 0.39 -10.83 -12.35
C GLY A 30 0.98 -9.41 -12.36
N ILE A 31 2.30 -9.31 -12.15
CA ILE A 31 3.05 -8.07 -12.37
C ILE A 31 3.04 -7.77 -13.88
N ARG A 32 2.69 -6.53 -14.24
CA ARG A 32 2.49 -6.07 -15.61
C ARG A 32 3.35 -4.86 -15.93
N ASP A 33 3.90 -4.86 -17.13
CA ASP A 33 4.81 -3.83 -17.64
C ASP A 33 4.12 -2.79 -18.53
N GLY A 34 2.86 -3.03 -18.90
CA GLY A 34 2.07 -2.10 -19.70
C GLY A 34 1.83 -0.75 -19.01
N HIS A 35 1.66 0.29 -19.84
CA HIS A 35 1.30 1.63 -19.40
C HIS A 35 -0.15 1.71 -18.94
N VAL A 36 -1.04 1.12 -19.75
CA VAL A 36 -2.46 0.96 -19.43
C VAL A 36 -2.69 -0.45 -18.92
N LEU A 37 -3.15 -0.56 -17.68
CA LEU A 37 -3.49 -1.84 -17.08
C LEU A 37 -5.01 -2.00 -17.08
N ALA A 38 -5.51 -2.97 -17.83
CA ALA A 38 -6.93 -3.28 -17.86
C ALA A 38 -7.43 -3.67 -16.45
N ASN A 39 -8.66 -3.25 -16.14
CA ASN A 39 -9.34 -3.66 -14.92
C ASN A 39 -9.78 -5.12 -15.04
N SER A 40 -9.86 -5.80 -13.89
CA SER A 40 -10.39 -7.15 -13.77
C SER A 40 -11.64 -7.16 -12.90
N LYS A 41 -12.52 -8.14 -13.13
CA LYS A 41 -13.65 -8.48 -12.25
C LYS A 41 -13.53 -9.91 -11.69
N ARG A 42 -12.38 -10.57 -11.91
CA ARG A 42 -12.12 -11.98 -11.52
C ARG A 42 -11.38 -12.09 -10.17
N GLU A 43 -11.16 -10.97 -9.52
CA GLU A 43 -10.45 -10.89 -8.25
C GLU A 43 -11.26 -11.60 -7.16
N THR A 44 -10.56 -12.34 -6.32
CA THR A 44 -11.12 -13.03 -5.15
C THR A 44 -10.45 -12.51 -3.88
N CYS A 45 -11.12 -12.62 -2.74
CA CYS A 45 -10.48 -12.42 -1.45
C CYS A 45 -10.08 -13.78 -0.88
N MET A 46 -8.80 -14.15 -1.01
CA MET A 46 -8.28 -15.45 -0.56
C MET A 46 -9.08 -16.66 -1.11
N GLY A 47 -9.53 -16.58 -2.37
CA GLY A 47 -10.34 -17.61 -3.03
C GLY A 47 -11.85 -17.35 -2.98
N ASP A 48 -12.34 -16.55 -2.03
CA ASP A 48 -13.76 -16.23 -1.90
C ASP A 48 -14.19 -15.15 -2.91
N PRO A 49 -15.42 -15.22 -3.48
CA PRO A 49 -16.00 -14.12 -4.24
C PRO A 49 -16.03 -12.82 -3.42
N ILE A 50 -15.71 -11.70 -4.07
CA ILE A 50 -15.73 -10.38 -3.43
C ILE A 50 -17.18 -9.82 -3.47
N PRO A 51 -17.77 -9.45 -2.32
CA PRO A 51 -19.13 -8.90 -2.29
C PRO A 51 -19.30 -7.62 -3.14
N LEU A 52 -20.51 -7.34 -3.62
CA LEU A 52 -20.80 -6.07 -4.29
C LEU A 52 -20.95 -4.91 -3.29
N ASN A 53 -21.46 -5.18 -2.09
CA ASN A 53 -21.64 -4.17 -1.04
C ASN A 53 -20.29 -3.67 -0.51
N GLN A 54 -20.11 -2.35 -0.48
CA GLN A 54 -18.84 -1.72 -0.10
C GLN A 54 -18.37 -2.09 1.31
N VAL A 55 -19.26 -2.05 2.31
CA VAL A 55 -18.91 -2.38 3.70
C VAL A 55 -18.60 -3.87 3.83
N ALA A 56 -19.38 -4.73 3.18
CA ALA A 56 -19.13 -6.17 3.17
C ALA A 56 -17.76 -6.52 2.58
N ARG A 57 -17.33 -5.86 1.50
CA ARG A 57 -15.97 -6.02 0.95
C ARG A 57 -14.88 -5.62 1.94
N LEU A 58 -15.05 -4.48 2.61
CA LEU A 58 -14.07 -4.00 3.58
C LEU A 58 -14.00 -4.95 4.78
N LYS A 59 -15.15 -5.44 5.24
CA LYS A 59 -15.25 -6.45 6.30
C LYS A 59 -14.53 -7.75 5.92
N GLN A 60 -14.83 -8.31 4.74
CA GLN A 60 -14.21 -9.55 4.25
C GLN A 60 -12.67 -9.45 4.23
N ARG A 61 -12.13 -8.33 3.75
CA ARG A 61 -10.68 -8.06 3.77
C ARG A 61 -10.12 -8.06 5.19
N CYS A 62 -10.78 -7.38 6.12
CA CYS A 62 -10.35 -7.32 7.51
C CYS A 62 -10.41 -8.70 8.18
N ASP A 63 -11.47 -9.46 7.95
CA ASP A 63 -11.66 -10.80 8.51
C ASP A 63 -10.54 -11.75 8.08
N TRP A 64 -10.16 -11.74 6.80
CA TRP A 64 -9.03 -12.53 6.30
C TRP A 64 -7.68 -12.08 6.88
N VAL A 65 -7.41 -10.77 6.95
CA VAL A 65 -6.19 -10.25 7.60
C VAL A 65 -6.12 -10.68 9.07
N ASN A 66 -7.23 -10.58 9.80
CA ASN A 66 -7.29 -10.93 11.22
C ASN A 66 -7.14 -12.44 11.43
N LYS A 67 -7.73 -13.26 10.55
CA LYS A 67 -7.56 -14.71 10.54
C LYS A 67 -6.09 -15.11 10.36
N LEU A 68 -5.39 -14.50 9.40
CA LEU A 68 -3.96 -14.74 9.16
C LEU A 68 -3.10 -14.27 10.35
N TYR A 69 -3.42 -13.09 10.90
CA TYR A 69 -2.71 -12.55 12.07
C TYR A 69 -2.73 -13.48 13.29
N ARG A 70 -3.87 -14.14 13.56
CA ARG A 70 -4.02 -15.07 14.70
C ARG A 70 -3.23 -16.37 14.50
N LYS A 71 -3.06 -16.81 13.25
CA LYS A 71 -2.31 -18.04 12.92
C LYS A 71 -0.80 -17.85 12.99
N ASP A 72 -0.32 -16.61 12.88
CA ASP A 72 1.11 -16.32 12.82
C ASP A 72 1.66 -15.89 14.18
N LYS A 73 2.69 -16.59 14.67
CA LYS A 73 3.31 -16.37 15.98
C LYS A 73 4.42 -15.29 15.97
N SER A 74 4.73 -14.70 14.81
CA SER A 74 5.76 -13.66 14.72
C SER A 74 5.40 -12.41 15.52
N SER A 75 6.41 -11.77 16.12
CA SER A 75 6.25 -10.55 16.92
C SER A 75 6.00 -9.31 16.04
N TYR A 76 6.53 -9.31 14.81
CA TYR A 76 6.35 -8.22 13.85
C TYR A 76 5.39 -8.61 12.73
N LYS A 77 4.16 -8.09 12.81
CA LYS A 77 3.10 -8.26 11.80
C LYS A 77 2.58 -6.89 11.39
N ARG A 78 2.45 -6.64 10.08
CA ARG A 78 1.92 -5.40 9.52
C ARG A 78 0.87 -5.68 8.44
N ALA A 79 -0.14 -4.82 8.37
CA ALA A 79 -1.05 -4.76 7.24
C ALA A 79 -0.79 -3.48 6.43
N VAL A 80 -0.71 -3.62 5.10
CA VAL A 80 -0.51 -2.51 4.18
C VAL A 80 -1.67 -2.47 3.21
N PHE A 81 -2.37 -1.34 3.17
CA PHE A 81 -3.43 -1.06 2.22
C PHE A 81 -2.91 -0.01 1.23
N ILE A 82 -3.13 -0.23 -0.06
CA ILE A 82 -2.68 0.68 -1.12
C ILE A 82 -3.88 1.11 -1.94
N HIS A 83 -3.98 2.41 -2.18
CA HIS A 83 -5.02 3.04 -2.96
C HIS A 83 -4.44 4.01 -4.00
N VAL A 84 -5.25 4.24 -5.03
CA VAL A 84 -4.99 5.20 -6.09
C VAL A 84 -6.26 6.01 -6.26
N ASP A 85 -6.18 7.30 -5.98
CA ASP A 85 -7.31 8.23 -6.02
C ASP A 85 -7.67 8.63 -7.46
N SER A 86 -8.87 9.15 -7.63
CA SER A 86 -9.41 9.67 -8.90
C SER A 86 -10.09 11.05 -8.72
N ARG A 87 -9.51 11.91 -7.87
CA ARG A 87 -9.89 13.32 -7.68
C ARG A 87 -9.89 14.13 -8.98
N SER A 88 -10.36 15.38 -8.94
CA SER A 88 -10.37 16.27 -10.11
C SER A 88 -8.96 16.45 -10.72
N LYS A 89 -8.87 16.70 -12.03
CA LYS A 89 -7.60 16.73 -12.78
C LYS A 89 -6.56 17.74 -12.21
N GLY A 90 -7.04 18.87 -11.69
CA GLY A 90 -6.20 19.92 -11.12
C GLY A 90 -5.64 19.61 -9.73
N GLN A 91 -6.17 18.60 -9.03
CA GLN A 91 -5.69 18.20 -7.71
C GLN A 91 -4.52 17.23 -7.85
N GLN A 92 -3.30 17.75 -7.83
CA GLN A 92 -2.10 16.94 -7.66
C GLN A 92 -2.01 16.46 -6.21
N THR A 93 -1.79 15.16 -6.00
CA THR A 93 -1.55 14.57 -4.70
C THR A 93 -0.25 13.76 -4.72
N ASP A 94 0.69 14.15 -3.86
CA ASP A 94 1.81 13.26 -3.54
C ASP A 94 1.33 12.06 -2.70
N VAL A 95 2.27 11.22 -2.28
CA VAL A 95 1.95 10.00 -1.53
C VAL A 95 1.59 10.36 -0.09
N PHE A 96 0.40 9.96 0.35
CA PHE A 96 -0.04 10.15 1.74
C PHE A 96 -0.02 8.84 2.52
N PHE A 97 0.33 8.93 3.80
CA PHE A 97 0.47 7.79 4.70
C PHE A 97 -0.51 7.94 5.86
N TYR A 98 -1.46 7.04 5.95
CA TYR A 98 -2.47 7.06 7.00
C TYR A 98 -2.26 5.94 8.00
N ASN A 99 -2.41 6.26 9.28
CA ASN A 99 -2.45 5.31 10.38
C ASN A 99 -3.76 5.40 11.16
N ALA A 100 -4.08 4.34 11.90
CA ALA A 100 -5.23 4.33 12.80
C ALA A 100 -5.06 5.38 13.91
N PRO A 101 -6.15 6.03 14.36
CA PRO A 101 -6.09 7.00 15.45
C PRO A 101 -5.44 6.41 16.70
N LYS A 102 -4.59 7.19 17.38
CA LYS A 102 -3.88 6.80 18.61
C LYS A 102 -2.92 5.60 18.46
N SER A 103 -2.69 5.07 17.25
CA SER A 103 -1.77 3.95 17.04
C SER A 103 -0.32 4.40 17.00
N THR A 104 0.39 4.33 18.13
CA THR A 104 1.81 4.72 18.21
C THR A 104 2.68 3.93 17.23
N LYS A 105 2.49 2.60 17.13
CA LYS A 105 3.22 1.75 16.19
C LYS A 105 2.83 2.02 14.73
N GLY A 106 1.56 2.32 14.46
CA GLY A 106 1.09 2.70 13.12
C GLY A 106 1.69 4.02 12.67
N ARG A 107 1.70 5.03 13.55
CA ARG A 107 2.34 6.33 13.31
C ARG A 107 3.85 6.19 13.05
N ARG A 108 4.55 5.33 13.81
CA ARG A 108 5.97 5.05 13.57
C ARG A 108 6.21 4.43 12.18
N LEU A 109 5.42 3.42 11.80
CA LEU A 109 5.50 2.83 10.46
C LEU A 109 5.23 3.87 9.36
N ALA A 110 4.16 4.66 9.49
CA ALA A 110 3.82 5.71 8.54
C ALA A 110 4.94 6.75 8.40
N ASN A 111 5.57 7.18 9.51
CA ASN A 111 6.72 8.09 9.48
C ASN A 111 7.96 7.47 8.82
N ASN A 112 8.25 6.19 9.05
CA ASN A 112 9.37 5.51 8.40
C ASN A 112 9.18 5.39 6.89
N LEU A 113 7.94 5.17 6.44
CA LEU A 113 7.57 5.20 5.04
C LEU A 113 7.74 6.61 4.47
N HIS A 114 7.14 7.62 5.11
CA HIS A 114 7.23 9.03 4.69
C HIS A 114 8.68 9.50 4.53
N ARG A 115 9.53 9.34 5.57
CA ARG A 115 10.96 9.69 5.53
C ARG A 115 11.75 8.91 4.48
N THR A 116 11.27 7.72 4.09
CA THR A 116 11.91 6.97 3.00
C THR A 116 11.53 7.57 1.67
N PHE A 117 10.27 7.93 1.47
CA PHE A 117 9.83 8.63 0.27
C PHE A 117 10.53 9.98 0.13
N ASP A 118 10.52 10.80 1.17
CA ASP A 118 11.18 12.11 1.22
C ASP A 118 12.61 12.06 0.66
N ARG A 119 13.49 11.25 1.27
CA ARG A 119 14.87 11.03 0.80
C ARG A 119 14.99 10.50 -0.63
N LYS A 120 14.03 9.68 -1.07
CA LYS A 120 14.05 9.13 -2.44
C LYS A 120 13.61 10.17 -3.45
N TYR A 121 12.69 11.06 -3.09
CA TYR A 121 12.35 12.23 -3.89
C TYR A 121 13.53 13.18 -3.97
N ASP A 122 14.22 13.47 -2.87
CA ASP A 122 15.42 14.32 -2.91
C ASP A 122 16.49 13.75 -3.83
N LYS A 123 16.71 12.42 -3.77
CA LYS A 123 17.70 11.75 -4.62
C LYS A 123 17.32 11.71 -6.09
N HIS A 124 16.05 11.41 -6.40
CA HIS A 124 15.63 11.09 -7.77
C HIS A 124 14.88 12.24 -8.47
N GLN A 125 14.43 13.25 -7.72
CA GLN A 125 13.69 14.44 -8.17
C GLN A 125 14.06 15.67 -7.31
N PRO A 126 15.36 16.06 -7.22
CA PRO A 126 15.87 17.04 -6.25
C PRO A 126 15.17 18.41 -6.26
N ASN A 127 14.63 18.84 -7.41
CA ASN A 127 13.98 20.16 -7.55
C ASN A 127 12.45 20.12 -7.42
N ARG A 128 11.86 18.94 -7.21
CA ARG A 128 10.40 18.79 -7.10
C ARG A 128 9.91 18.99 -5.67
N GLY A 129 10.72 18.54 -4.70
CA GLY A 129 10.31 18.33 -3.31
C GLY A 129 9.28 17.20 -3.16
N PHE A 130 9.00 16.84 -1.90
CA PHE A 130 7.98 15.86 -1.55
C PHE A 130 6.97 16.46 -0.56
N ARG A 131 5.70 16.54 -0.96
CA ARG A 131 4.62 17.11 -0.13
C ARG A 131 3.70 16.05 0.48
N GLY A 132 4.14 14.80 0.48
CA GLY A 132 3.45 13.73 1.18
C GLY A 132 3.35 14.02 2.68
N THR A 133 2.31 13.49 3.32
CA THR A 133 2.03 13.75 4.74
C THR A 133 1.71 12.45 5.46
N VAL A 134 1.95 12.46 6.77
CA VAL A 134 1.49 11.44 7.71
C VAL A 134 0.30 12.01 8.47
N SER A 135 -0.82 11.29 8.51
CA SER A 135 -1.97 11.71 9.30
C SER A 135 -2.81 10.55 9.80
N GLU A 136 -3.53 10.76 10.90
CA GLU A 136 -4.49 9.79 11.39
C GLU A 136 -5.77 9.81 10.52
N ARG A 137 -6.35 8.64 10.28
CA ARG A 137 -7.65 8.50 9.59
C ARG A 137 -8.48 7.39 10.21
N ASN A 138 -9.75 7.66 10.44
CA ASN A 138 -10.73 6.67 10.91
C ASN A 138 -11.27 5.79 9.75
N LEU A 139 -10.38 5.23 8.92
CA LEU A 139 -10.76 4.36 7.82
C LEU A 139 -11.18 2.99 8.35
N TYR A 140 -12.20 2.38 7.72
CA TYR A 140 -12.72 1.08 8.13
C TYR A 140 -11.62 0.03 8.29
N VAL A 141 -10.73 -0.12 7.29
CA VAL A 141 -9.66 -1.13 7.36
C VAL A 141 -8.66 -0.85 8.47
N LEU A 142 -8.30 0.42 8.70
CA LEU A 142 -7.38 0.79 9.77
C LEU A 142 -7.96 0.53 11.16
N ARG A 143 -9.29 0.68 11.32
CA ARG A 143 -10.00 0.45 12.58
C ARG A 143 -10.25 -1.04 12.86
N ASN A 144 -10.52 -1.83 11.82
CA ASN A 144 -11.03 -3.19 11.97
C ASN A 144 -9.99 -4.29 11.71
N THR A 145 -8.75 -3.95 11.37
CA THR A 145 -7.66 -4.93 11.34
C THR A 145 -6.89 -4.99 12.65
N THR A 146 -6.58 -6.20 13.11
CA THR A 146 -5.79 -6.50 14.31
C THR A 146 -4.29 -6.14 14.21
N PRO A 147 -3.55 -6.46 13.12
CA PRO A 147 -2.16 -6.02 13.01
C PRO A 147 -2.05 -4.50 12.95
N VAL A 148 -0.87 -3.98 13.32
CA VAL A 148 -0.50 -2.59 13.05
C VAL A 148 -0.62 -2.35 11.54
N ALA A 149 -1.43 -1.36 11.15
CA ALA A 149 -1.79 -1.13 9.77
C ALA A 149 -1.40 0.27 9.29
N VAL A 150 -1.13 0.38 7.98
CA VAL A 150 -1.01 1.64 7.25
C VAL A 150 -1.82 1.59 5.96
N PHE A 151 -2.34 2.74 5.57
CA PHE A 151 -3.03 2.94 4.30
C PHE A 151 -2.30 4.01 3.49
N LEU A 152 -1.93 3.67 2.26
CA LEU A 152 -1.13 4.50 1.37
C LEU A 152 -2.00 4.99 0.22
N GLU A 153 -2.11 6.31 0.09
CA GLU A 153 -2.70 6.96 -1.09
C GLU A 153 -1.57 7.34 -2.04
N LEU A 154 -1.45 6.70 -3.21
CA LEU A 154 -0.25 6.81 -4.04
C LEU A 154 -0.28 7.97 -5.06
N GLY A 155 -1.43 8.62 -5.21
CA GLY A 155 -1.60 9.78 -6.07
C GLY A 155 -2.89 9.72 -6.87
N ASN A 156 -3.22 10.85 -7.50
CA ASN A 156 -4.43 11.00 -8.30
C ASN A 156 -4.20 10.56 -9.76
N ILE A 157 -4.84 9.46 -10.19
CA ILE A 157 -4.69 8.93 -11.56
C ILE A 157 -5.15 9.92 -12.65
N ARG A 158 -5.97 10.91 -12.29
CA ARG A 158 -6.48 11.95 -13.20
C ARG A 158 -5.54 13.16 -13.31
N ASN A 159 -4.53 13.28 -12.44
CA ASN A 159 -3.52 14.32 -12.53
C ASN A 159 -2.32 13.82 -13.37
N LYS A 160 -1.87 14.59 -14.37
CA LYS A 160 -0.83 14.16 -15.32
C LYS A 160 0.51 13.80 -14.65
N ARG A 161 0.91 14.56 -13.62
CA ARG A 161 2.18 14.31 -12.91
C ARG A 161 2.11 13.07 -12.04
N ASP A 162 1.00 12.87 -11.33
CA ASP A 162 0.80 11.67 -10.53
C ASP A 162 0.54 10.44 -11.40
N GLN A 163 -0.10 10.61 -12.55
CA GLN A 163 -0.32 9.54 -13.51
C GLN A 163 1.02 8.93 -13.96
N GLN A 164 2.05 9.73 -14.24
CA GLN A 164 3.39 9.22 -14.60
C GLN A 164 3.98 8.30 -13.53
N ARG A 165 3.75 8.59 -12.23
CA ARG A 165 4.17 7.73 -11.13
C ARG A 165 3.48 6.35 -11.18
N LEU A 166 2.25 6.29 -11.68
CA LEU A 166 1.39 5.11 -11.66
C LEU A 166 1.45 4.29 -12.95
N VAL A 167 1.59 4.93 -14.12
CA VAL A 167 1.53 4.25 -15.43
C VAL A 167 2.90 3.74 -15.90
N LEU A 168 4.00 4.34 -15.45
CA LEU A 168 5.34 3.89 -15.82
C LEU A 168 5.76 2.70 -14.94
N LYS A 169 6.10 1.57 -15.57
CA LYS A 169 6.49 0.34 -14.85
C LYS A 169 7.65 0.53 -13.88
N ASN A 170 8.66 1.32 -14.27
CA ASN A 170 9.83 1.59 -13.44
C ASN A 170 9.45 2.44 -12.22
N ASN A 171 8.47 3.34 -12.36
CA ASN A 171 7.97 4.12 -11.23
C ASN A 171 7.13 3.27 -10.28
N ARG A 172 6.31 2.34 -10.81
CA ARG A 172 5.61 1.35 -9.96
C ARG A 172 6.59 0.47 -9.18
N GLN A 173 7.68 0.05 -9.82
CA GLN A 173 8.74 -0.67 -9.13
C GLN A 173 9.46 0.20 -8.08
N ALA A 174 9.78 1.45 -8.40
CA ALA A 174 10.38 2.38 -7.45
C ALA A 174 9.49 2.57 -6.21
N LEU A 175 8.18 2.75 -6.38
CA LEU A 175 7.22 2.81 -5.29
C LEU A 175 7.27 1.56 -4.41
N ALA A 176 7.21 0.37 -5.01
CA ALA A 176 7.32 -0.89 -4.28
C ALA A 176 8.63 -0.99 -3.48
N ASN A 177 9.76 -0.63 -4.10
CA ASN A 177 11.07 -0.63 -3.46
C ASN A 177 11.10 0.34 -2.25
N TRP A 178 10.58 1.55 -2.41
CA TRP A 178 10.60 2.57 -1.35
C TRP A 178 9.68 2.20 -0.19
N ILE A 179 8.52 1.60 -0.48
CA ILE A 179 7.63 1.06 0.56
C ILE A 179 8.32 -0.08 1.32
N ALA A 180 8.94 -1.03 0.61
CA ALA A 180 9.67 -2.14 1.23
C ALA A 180 10.81 -1.64 2.13
N GLU A 181 11.60 -0.66 1.65
CA GLU A 181 12.66 -0.03 2.45
C GLU A 181 12.12 0.64 3.73
N GLY A 182 10.98 1.34 3.65
CA GLY A 182 10.36 1.97 4.82
C GLY A 182 9.87 0.93 5.83
N ILE A 183 9.28 -0.18 5.37
CA ILE A 183 8.85 -1.30 6.22
C ILE A 183 10.07 -1.96 6.89
N VAL A 184 11.16 -2.19 6.17
CA VAL A 184 12.40 -2.76 6.73
C VAL A 184 12.96 -1.87 7.84
N LYS A 185 12.90 -0.54 7.69
CA LYS A 185 13.33 0.39 8.76
C LYS A 185 12.43 0.27 9.99
N ASP A 186 11.11 0.20 9.82
CA ASP A 186 10.18 -0.01 10.95
C ASP A 186 10.38 -1.38 11.62
N TYR A 187 10.70 -2.42 10.84
CA TYR A 187 11.05 -3.73 11.36
C TYR A 187 12.30 -3.69 12.24
N LYS A 188 13.38 -3.06 11.76
CA LYS A 188 14.65 -2.94 12.50
C LYS A 188 14.52 -2.13 13.79
N GLN A 189 13.62 -1.14 13.84
CA GLN A 189 13.32 -0.35 15.04
C GLN A 189 12.26 -1.01 15.95
N GLY A 190 11.61 -2.07 15.47
CA GLY A 190 10.52 -2.75 16.14
C GLY A 190 10.88 -4.14 16.67
N LYS A 191 12.02 -4.69 16.25
CA LYS A 191 12.77 -5.67 17.03
C LYS A 191 13.28 -4.99 18.29
#